data_AF-A0A1I3SYN8-F1
#
_entry.id   AF-A0A1I3SYN8-F1
#
_cell.length_a   1.000
_cell.length_b   1.000
_cell.length_c   1.000
_cell.angle_alpha   90.00
_cell.angle_beta   90.00
_cell.angle_gamma   90.00
#
_symmetry.space_group_name_H-M   'P 1'
#
loop_
_entity.id
_entity.type
_entity.pdbx_description
1 polymer ?
#
loop_
_entity_poly.entity_id
_entity_poly.type
_entity_poly.pdbx_seq_one_letter_code
_entity_poly.pdbx_strand_id
1 'polypeptide(L)'
;MSSCTMFLGANTVCILPETSFAFHGPYRFFSKLTSLEFDQWSRVIAAHYPSFLRSWYMKTARFRIHNPMKIKGRELIRLGIPRCP
;
A
#
# COMPACT_ATOMS: atom_id res chain seq x y z
N MET A 1 5.60 -0.66 10.47
CA MET A 1 4.63 -0.54 9.35
C MET A 1 5.36 -1.02 8.11
N SER A 2 4.80 -1.99 7.39
CA SER A 2 5.64 -2.87 6.57
C SER A 2 4.87 -3.36 5.33
N SER A 3 5.41 -4.38 4.66
CA SER A 3 4.87 -5.05 3.47
C SER A 3 3.48 -5.69 3.63
N CYS A 4 2.86 -5.67 4.81
CA CYS A 4 1.58 -6.32 5.07
C CYS A 4 0.46 -5.91 4.11
N THR A 5 0.38 -4.63 3.72
CA THR A 5 -0.64 -4.18 2.77
C THR A 5 -0.43 -4.73 1.37
N MET A 6 0.78 -5.16 1.01
CA MET A 6 1.05 -5.79 -0.29
C MET A 6 0.28 -7.09 -0.47
N PHE A 7 -0.10 -7.77 0.62
CA PHE A 7 -0.97 -8.95 0.55
C PHE A 7 -2.39 -8.63 0.05
N LEU A 8 -2.81 -7.35 0.00
CA LEU A 8 -4.12 -6.98 -0.54
C LEU A 8 -4.27 -7.30 -2.04
N GLY A 9 -3.19 -7.52 -2.78
CA GLY A 9 -3.27 -8.04 -4.15
C GLY A 9 -3.14 -9.55 -4.28
N ALA A 10 -3.05 -10.29 -3.17
CA ALA A 10 -3.17 -11.74 -3.22
C ALA A 10 -4.64 -12.12 -3.47
N ASN A 11 -4.88 -13.12 -4.33
CA ASN A 11 -6.24 -13.52 -4.70
C ASN A 11 -6.97 -14.33 -3.62
N THR A 12 -6.30 -14.65 -2.50
CA THR A 12 -6.80 -15.53 -1.44
C THR A 12 -6.95 -14.81 -0.10
N VAL A 13 -7.05 -13.48 -0.11
CA VAL A 13 -7.25 -12.69 1.12
C VAL A 13 -8.60 -11.98 1.11
N CYS A 14 -9.14 -11.82 2.31
CA CYS A 14 -10.27 -10.95 2.59
C CYS A 14 -9.88 -9.98 3.72
N ILE A 15 -10.65 -8.91 3.90
CA ILE A 15 -10.40 -7.92 4.96
C ILE A 15 -11.65 -7.61 5.78
N LEU A 16 -11.45 -7.19 7.02
CA LEU A 16 -12.51 -6.67 7.90
C LEU A 16 -12.71 -5.17 7.69
N PRO A 17 -13.95 -4.65 7.75
CA PRO A 17 -14.26 -3.25 7.46
C PRO A 17 -13.65 -2.23 8.44
N GLU A 18 -13.41 -2.65 9.69
CA GLU A 18 -12.91 -1.82 10.78
C GLU A 18 -11.39 -1.64 10.73
N THR A 19 -10.68 -2.58 10.08
CA THR A 19 -9.24 -2.62 9.96
C THR A 19 -8.70 -1.35 9.32
N SER A 20 -7.60 -0.84 9.87
CA SER A 20 -6.89 0.31 9.30
C SER A 20 -5.68 -0.20 8.52
N PHE A 21 -5.72 -0.04 7.21
CA PHE A 21 -4.60 -0.34 6.31
C PHE A 21 -3.78 0.91 6.11
N ALA A 22 -2.49 0.80 6.32
CA ALA A 22 -1.61 1.95 6.31
C ALA A 22 -0.61 1.78 5.16
N PHE A 23 -0.33 2.85 4.41
CA PHE A 23 0.52 2.87 3.23
C PHE A 23 1.61 3.95 3.34
N HIS A 24 2.84 3.59 3.00
CA HIS A 24 3.98 4.51 2.94
C HIS A 24 4.91 4.18 1.77
N GLY A 25 5.78 5.13 1.41
CA GLY A 25 6.85 4.92 0.43
C GLY A 25 7.94 3.97 0.88
N PRO A 26 8.77 3.47 -0.04
CA PRO A 26 9.96 2.71 0.34
C PRO A 26 10.91 3.61 1.15
N TYR A 27 11.52 3.04 2.18
CA TYR A 27 12.53 3.72 2.97
C TYR A 27 13.62 2.73 3.36
N ARG A 28 14.80 3.26 3.68
CA ARG A 28 15.94 2.52 4.21
C ARG A 28 16.32 3.13 5.56
N PHE A 29 16.65 2.28 6.53
CA PHE A 29 17.15 2.78 7.81
C PHE A 29 18.51 3.45 7.62
N PHE A 30 18.76 4.52 8.40
CA PHE A 30 20.01 5.27 8.48
C PHE A 30 20.47 5.99 7.20
N SER A 31 19.74 5.91 6.08
CA SER A 31 20.10 6.61 4.84
C SER A 31 18.89 6.89 3.98
N LYS A 32 18.96 7.98 3.21
CA LYS A 32 17.94 8.26 2.18
C LYS A 32 18.16 7.34 0.98
N LEU A 33 17.07 6.99 0.31
CA LEU A 33 17.13 6.39 -1.02
C LEU A 33 17.46 7.48 -2.03
N THR A 34 18.24 7.14 -3.05
CA THR A 34 18.34 7.95 -4.26
C THR A 34 16.98 8.02 -4.95
N SER A 35 16.78 8.99 -5.84
CA SER A 35 15.56 9.09 -6.64
C SER A 35 15.30 7.82 -7.46
N LEU A 36 16.36 7.22 -8.01
CA LEU A 36 16.28 5.97 -8.77
C LEU A 36 15.85 4.79 -7.88
N GLU A 37 16.50 4.59 -6.73
CA GLU A 37 16.12 3.53 -5.79
C GLU A 37 14.67 3.72 -5.31
N PHE A 38 14.29 4.96 -4.96
CA PHE A 38 12.93 5.27 -4.51
C PHE A 38 11.88 4.89 -5.56
N ASP A 39 12.11 5.25 -6.83
CA ASP A 39 11.18 4.98 -7.91
C ASP A 39 11.14 3.47 -8.27
N GLN A 40 12.30 2.79 -8.26
CA GLN A 40 12.39 1.34 -8.44
C GLN A 40 11.59 0.59 -7.37
N TRP A 41 11.87 0.85 -6.09
CA TRP A 41 11.17 0.17 -4.99
C TRP A 41 9.69 0.55 -4.91
N SER A 42 9.33 1.78 -5.29
CA SER A 42 7.91 2.17 -5.40
C SER A 42 7.18 1.32 -6.43
N ARG A 43 7.78 1.05 -7.60
CA ARG A 43 7.19 0.17 -8.62
C ARG A 43 7.07 -1.27 -8.12
N VAL A 44 8.09 -1.78 -7.42
CA VAL A 44 8.05 -3.13 -6.82
C VAL A 44 6.87 -3.25 -5.85
N ILE A 45 6.74 -2.33 -4.90
CA ILE A 45 5.62 -2.33 -3.95
C ILE A 45 4.27 -2.24 -4.68
N ALA A 46 4.15 -1.32 -5.64
CA ALA A 46 2.91 -1.08 -6.37
C ALA A 46 2.46 -2.27 -7.23
N ALA A 47 3.40 -3.11 -7.70
CA ALA A 47 3.10 -4.30 -8.48
C ALA A 47 2.25 -5.32 -7.70
N HIS A 48 2.32 -5.31 -6.37
CA HIS A 48 1.50 -6.17 -5.51
C HIS A 48 0.10 -5.63 -5.24
N TYR A 49 -0.26 -4.45 -5.74
CA TYR A 49 -1.59 -3.89 -5.52
C TYR A 49 -2.51 -4.10 -6.72
N PRO A 50 -3.83 -4.28 -6.47
CA PRO A 50 -4.85 -4.14 -7.51
C PRO A 50 -4.76 -2.79 -8.21
N SER A 51 -5.26 -2.71 -9.44
CA SER A 51 -5.07 -1.57 -10.34
C SER A 51 -5.42 -0.21 -9.71
N PHE A 52 -6.55 -0.11 -9.00
CA PHE A 52 -6.97 1.14 -8.35
C PHE A 52 -5.99 1.58 -7.26
N LEU A 53 -5.54 0.64 -6.42
CA LEU A 53 -4.67 0.91 -5.28
C LEU A 53 -3.24 1.17 -5.73
N ARG A 54 -2.79 0.50 -6.80
CA ARG A 54 -1.51 0.75 -7.48
C ARG A 54 -1.41 2.18 -7.98
N SER A 55 -2.41 2.64 -8.74
CA SER A 55 -2.45 4.00 -9.28
C SER A 55 -2.48 5.04 -8.17
N TRP A 56 -3.32 4.83 -7.15
CA TRP A 56 -3.37 5.71 -5.98
C TRP A 56 -2.04 5.73 -5.20
N TYR A 57 -1.41 4.57 -4.99
CA TYR A 57 -0.14 4.47 -4.27
C TYR A 57 0.97 5.24 -4.99
N MET A 58 1.10 5.03 -6.31
CA MET A 58 2.12 5.68 -7.12
C MET A 58 1.94 7.21 -7.19
N LYS A 59 0.70 7.69 -7.14
CA LYS A 59 0.39 9.12 -7.15
C LYS A 59 0.52 9.78 -5.78
N THR A 60 0.21 9.07 -4.70
CA THR A 60 -0.04 9.68 -3.38
C THR A 60 0.79 9.05 -2.27
N ALA A 61 0.54 7.78 -1.95
CA ALA A 61 1.04 7.17 -0.72
C ALA A 61 2.57 6.94 -0.73
N ARG A 62 3.18 6.74 -1.91
CA ARG A 62 4.63 6.55 -2.02
C ARG A 62 5.43 7.74 -1.49
N PHE A 63 4.85 8.94 -1.44
CA PHE A 63 5.52 10.14 -0.96
C PHE A 63 5.36 10.37 0.54
N ARG A 64 4.73 9.44 1.27
CA ARG A 64 4.57 9.52 2.73
C ARG A 64 5.53 8.54 3.38
N ILE A 65 6.57 9.03 4.04
CA ILE A 65 7.57 8.18 4.72
C ILE A 65 7.29 8.13 6.23
N HIS A 66 7.15 9.28 6.89
CA HIS A 66 7.01 9.36 8.35
C HIS A 66 5.56 9.48 8.85
N ASN A 67 4.62 9.89 7.99
CA ASN A 67 3.19 9.97 8.32
C ASN A 67 2.37 9.17 7.29
N PRO A 68 2.18 7.87 7.52
CA PRO A 68 1.59 7.00 6.52
C PRO A 68 0.11 7.26 6.27
N MET A 69 -0.34 7.11 5.03
CA MET A 69 -1.75 7.24 4.67
C MET A 69 -2.53 6.04 5.19
N LYS A 70 -3.64 6.28 5.89
CA LYS A 70 -4.52 5.22 6.38
C LYS A 70 -5.80 5.17 5.57
N ILE A 71 -6.18 3.97 5.11
CA ILE A 71 -7.47 3.68 4.49
C ILE A 71 -8.18 2.64 5.35
N LYS A 72 -9.46 2.85 5.64
CA LYS A 72 -10.28 1.87 6.36
C LYS A 72 -10.68 0.72 5.43
N GLY A 73 -10.78 -0.48 5.99
CA GLY A 73 -11.16 -1.68 5.26
C GLY A 73 -12.47 -1.51 4.48
N ARG A 74 -13.48 -0.86 5.07
CA ARG A 74 -14.75 -0.54 4.40
C ARG A 74 -14.59 0.22 3.08
N GLU A 75 -13.59 1.09 2.97
CA GLU A 75 -13.34 1.85 1.74
C GLU A 75 -12.69 0.96 0.69
N LEU A 76 -11.71 0.14 1.09
CA LEU A 76 -11.08 -0.84 0.21
C LEU A 76 -12.06 -1.91 -0.28
N ILE A 77 -13.01 -2.32 0.56
CA ILE A 77 -14.09 -3.23 0.20
C ILE A 77 -14.98 -2.60 -0.86
N ARG A 78 -15.36 -1.32 -0.72
CA ARG A 78 -16.13 -0.59 -1.73
C ARG A 78 -15.42 -0.54 -3.08
N LEU A 79 -14.09 -0.53 -3.08
CA LEU A 79 -13.24 -0.49 -4.28
C LEU A 79 -12.90 -1.89 -4.84
N GLY A 80 -13.43 -2.97 -4.25
CA GLY A 80 -13.35 -4.33 -4.80
C GLY A 80 -12.43 -5.31 -4.07
N ILE A 81 -11.88 -4.97 -2.89
CA ILE A 81 -11.20 -5.98 -2.05
C ILE A 81 -12.25 -6.87 -1.36
N PRO A 82 -12.09 -8.20 -1.36
CA PRO A 82 -13.05 -9.09 -0.69
C PRO A 82 -13.21 -8.79 0.80
N ARG A 83 -14.47 -8.79 1.27
CA ARG A 83 -14.82 -8.70 2.69
C ARG A 83 -14.76 -10.10 3.32
N CYS A 84 -14.20 -10.22 4.53
CA CYS A 84 -14.29 -11.47 5.28
C CYS A 84 -15.71 -11.72 5.81
N PRO A 85 -16.13 -12.99 5.97
CA PRO A 85 -17.43 -13.34 6.54
C PRO A 85 -17.74 -12.62 7.85
#